data_AF-A0A7J8SRY6-F1
#
_entry.id   AF-A0A7J8SRY6-F1
#
_cell.length_a   1.000
_cell.length_b   1.000
_cell.length_c   1.000
_cell.angle_alpha   90.00
_cell.angle_beta   90.00
_cell.angle_gamma   90.00
#
_symmetry.space_group_name_H-M   'P 1'
#
loop_
_entity.id
_entity.type
_entity.pdbx_description
1 polymer ?
#
loop_
_entity_poly.entity_id
_entity_poly.type
_entity_poly.pdbx_seq_one_letter_code
_entity_poly.pdbx_strand_id
1 'polypeptide(L)'
;MRKEMISMDAKLVFLWMTWKKKKKISNASDHISSTSFTNAATLLAENIRTVGLEISRSIFSEVLIQQKSEMTIQESALKLYQTLCEVEGLTEDKYYHALSKIPDHPTQMLIFFSLPSSARLEWVRRFL
;
A
#
# COMPACT_ATOMS: atom_id res chain seq x y z
N MET A 1 41.84 43.52 -56.46
CA MET A 1 41.14 43.43 -55.15
C MET A 1 42.15 43.60 -54.03
N ARG A 2 42.24 44.80 -53.43
CA ARG A 2 43.06 45.04 -52.23
C ARG A 2 42.20 44.74 -51.00
N LYS A 3 42.64 43.80 -50.15
CA LYS A 3 42.03 43.58 -48.83
C LYS A 3 42.53 44.69 -47.91
N GLU A 4 41.66 45.61 -47.54
CA GLU A 4 41.95 46.57 -46.48
C GLU A 4 41.94 45.83 -45.13
N MET A 5 43.09 45.80 -44.48
CA MET A 5 43.26 45.23 -43.15
C MET A 5 42.92 46.33 -42.16
N ILE A 6 41.69 46.30 -41.63
CA ILE A 6 41.22 47.26 -40.63
C ILE A 6 42.14 47.18 -39.41
N SER A 7 42.89 48.25 -39.16
CA SER A 7 43.74 48.38 -37.98
C SER A 7 42.84 48.52 -36.75
N MET A 8 42.76 47.47 -35.94
CA MET A 8 42.03 47.50 -34.67
C MET A 8 42.93 48.15 -33.61
N ASP A 9 42.43 49.19 -32.94
CA ASP A 9 43.07 49.77 -31.75
C ASP A 9 43.32 48.67 -30.70
N ALA A 10 44.48 48.71 -30.03
CA ALA A 10 44.87 47.82 -28.95
C ALA A 10 43.79 47.67 -27.86
N LYS A 11 43.00 48.72 -27.57
CA LYS A 11 41.86 48.64 -26.65
C LYS A 11 40.76 47.70 -27.13
N LEU A 12 40.45 47.71 -28.43
CA LEU A 12 39.45 46.83 -29.04
C LEU A 12 39.95 45.39 -29.12
N VAL A 13 41.26 45.18 -29.35
CA VAL A 13 41.87 43.85 -29.33
C VAL A 13 41.79 43.24 -27.93
N PHE A 14 42.06 44.03 -26.89
CA PHE A 14 41.96 43.59 -25.50
C PHE A 14 40.50 43.29 -25.10
N LEU A 15 39.56 44.13 -25.52
CA LEU A 15 38.13 43.90 -25.30
C LEU A 15 37.65 42.61 -26.01
N TRP A 16 38.11 42.38 -27.25
CA TRP A 16 37.76 41.17 -28.01
C TRP A 16 38.37 39.91 -27.38
N MET A 17 39.62 39.98 -26.92
CA MET A 17 40.29 38.88 -26.21
C MET A 17 39.58 38.54 -24.90
N THR A 18 39.21 39.54 -24.11
CA THR A 18 38.48 39.36 -22.85
C THR A 18 37.06 38.84 -23.08
N TRP A 19 36.38 39.32 -24.13
CA TRP A 19 35.07 38.79 -24.54
C TRP A 19 35.14 37.35 -25.02
N LYS A 20 36.14 36.99 -25.84
CA LYS A 20 36.41 35.59 -26.24
C LYS A 20 36.71 34.70 -25.03
N LYS A 21 37.50 35.20 -24.08
CA LYS A 21 37.85 34.46 -22.86
C LYS A 21 36.60 34.23 -21.99
N LYS A 22 35.76 35.25 -21.83
CA LYS A 22 34.48 35.17 -21.10
C LYS A 22 33.48 34.21 -21.76
N LYS A 23 33.39 34.21 -23.09
CA LYS A 23 32.54 33.28 -23.87
C LYS A 23 33.02 31.82 -23.78
N LYS A 24 34.31 31.59 -23.52
CA LYS A 24 34.86 30.23 -23.35
C LYS A 24 34.53 29.61 -21.98
N ILE A 25 34.22 30.43 -20.98
CA ILE A 25 33.92 29.99 -19.60
C ILE A 25 32.41 29.75 -19.42
N SER A 26 31.54 30.36 -20.23
CA SER A 26 30.08 30.12 -20.16
C SER A 26 29.63 28.76 -20.73
N ASN A 27 30.54 27.97 -21.31
CA ASN A 27 30.28 26.58 -21.72
C ASN A 27 30.56 25.56 -20.61
N ALA A 28 31.05 26.01 -19.45
CA ALA A 28 31.02 25.22 -18.21
C ALA A 28 29.66 25.38 -17.51
N SER A 29 28.57 25.40 -18.29
CA SER A 29 27.30 24.92 -17.76
C SER A 29 27.60 23.47 -17.42
N ASP A 30 27.60 23.12 -16.13
CA ASP A 30 27.64 21.74 -15.65
C ASP A 30 26.46 21.00 -16.29
N HIS A 31 26.66 20.54 -17.52
CA HIS A 31 25.70 19.76 -18.26
C HIS A 31 25.66 18.46 -17.50
N ILE A 32 24.65 18.31 -16.64
CA ILE A 32 24.22 17.00 -16.15
C ILE A 32 24.16 16.13 -17.39
N SER A 33 25.14 15.21 -17.49
CA SER A 33 25.28 14.37 -18.66
C SER A 33 24.00 13.57 -18.82
N SER A 34 23.52 13.40 -20.05
CA SER A 34 22.36 12.55 -20.34
C SER A 34 22.51 11.17 -19.71
N THR A 35 23.74 10.67 -19.58
CA THR A 35 24.08 9.43 -18.88
C THR A 35 23.72 9.44 -17.38
N SER A 36 23.90 10.56 -16.69
CA SER A 36 23.49 10.70 -15.28
C SER A 36 21.97 10.69 -15.15
N PHE A 37 21.26 11.35 -16.07
CA PHE A 37 19.80 11.33 -16.10
C PHE A 37 19.24 9.93 -16.40
N THR A 38 19.79 9.24 -17.39
CA THR A 38 19.38 7.86 -17.71
C THR A 38 19.64 6.92 -16.54
N ASN A 39 20.79 7.05 -15.87
CA ASN A 39 21.11 6.22 -14.71
C ASN A 39 20.14 6.48 -13.54
N ALA A 40 19.82 7.75 -13.26
CA ALA A 40 18.85 8.11 -12.24
C ALA A 40 17.43 7.59 -12.58
N ALA A 41 17.03 7.68 -13.85
CA ALA A 41 15.75 7.16 -14.33
C ALA A 41 15.67 5.63 -14.21
N THR A 42 16.74 4.91 -14.55
CA THR A 42 16.81 3.45 -14.37
C THR A 42 16.72 3.06 -12.90
N LEU A 43 17.46 3.73 -12.01
CA LEU A 43 17.37 3.48 -10.57
C LEU A 43 15.98 3.76 -10.01
N LEU A 44 15.35 4.85 -10.45
CA LEU A 44 13.98 5.18 -10.07
C LEU A 44 12.98 4.10 -10.54
N ALA A 45 13.08 3.67 -11.80
CA ALA A 45 12.21 2.63 -12.34
C ALA A 45 12.34 1.30 -11.58
N GLU A 46 13.58 0.93 -11.22
CA GLU A 46 13.85 -0.28 -10.45
C GLU A 46 13.30 -0.20 -9.02
N ASN A 47 13.45 0.96 -8.37
CA ASN A 47 12.88 1.19 -7.05
C ASN A 47 11.34 1.16 -7.08
N ILE A 48 10.72 1.79 -8.09
CA ILE A 48 9.26 1.75 -8.27
C ILE A 48 8.77 0.32 -8.50
N ARG A 49 9.47 -0.46 -9.33
CA ARG A 49 9.17 -1.88 -9.57
C ARG A 49 9.24 -2.69 -8.28
N THR A 50 10.28 -2.45 -7.47
CA THR A 50 10.49 -3.14 -6.19
C THR A 50 9.39 -2.81 -5.19
N VAL A 51 9.11 -1.52 -4.98
CA VAL A 51 8.03 -1.07 -4.08
C VAL A 51 6.67 -1.58 -4.57
N GLY A 52 6.42 -1.57 -5.88
CA GLY A 52 5.19 -2.12 -6.48
C GLY A 52 5.01 -3.61 -6.20
N LEU A 53 6.09 -4.40 -6.22
CA LEU A 53 6.05 -5.82 -5.86
C LEU A 53 5.74 -6.02 -4.37
N GLU A 54 6.37 -5.23 -3.50
CA GLU A 54 6.12 -5.30 -2.05
C GLU A 54 4.67 -4.93 -1.71
N ILE A 55 4.14 -3.86 -2.31
CA ILE A 55 2.72 -3.47 -2.18
C ILE A 55 1.82 -4.60 -2.66
N SER A 56 2.09 -5.17 -3.84
CA SER A 56 1.28 -6.26 -4.40
C SER A 56 1.27 -7.48 -3.48
N ARG A 57 2.41 -7.84 -2.90
CA ARG A 57 2.52 -8.93 -1.92
C ARG A 57 1.78 -8.61 -0.64
N SER A 58 1.91 -7.38 -0.13
CA SER A 58 1.22 -6.92 1.08
C SER A 58 -0.29 -7.00 0.92
N ILE A 59 -0.81 -6.50 -0.20
CA ILE A 59 -2.24 -6.54 -0.52
C ILE A 59 -2.70 -8.00 -0.66
N PHE A 60 -1.97 -8.84 -1.39
CA PHE A 60 -2.33 -10.25 -1.53
C PHE A 60 -2.37 -10.96 -0.17
N SER A 61 -1.40 -10.70 0.71
CA SER A 61 -1.37 -11.26 2.06
C SER A 61 -2.56 -10.78 2.90
N GLU A 62 -2.89 -9.48 2.86
CA GLU A 62 -4.01 -8.91 3.61
C GLU A 62 -5.36 -9.43 3.11
N VAL A 63 -5.58 -9.43 1.79
CA VAL A 63 -6.80 -9.97 1.16
C VAL A 63 -6.96 -11.45 1.47
N LEU A 64 -5.88 -12.23 1.45
CA LEU A 64 -5.92 -13.65 1.79
C LEU A 64 -6.26 -13.88 3.28
N ILE A 65 -5.74 -13.04 4.18
CA ILE A 65 -6.10 -13.09 5.61
C ILE A 65 -7.59 -12.73 5.80
N GLN A 66 -8.07 -11.66 5.16
CA GLN A 66 -9.47 -11.24 5.21
C GLN A 66 -10.39 -12.32 4.65
N GLN A 67 -10.12 -12.86 3.46
CA GLN A 67 -10.92 -13.92 2.85
C GLN A 67 -10.94 -15.19 3.72
N LYS A 68 -9.80 -15.58 4.29
CA LYS A 68 -9.74 -16.71 5.22
C LYS A 68 -10.58 -16.44 6.47
N SER A 69 -10.55 -15.22 7.00
CA SER A 69 -11.38 -14.84 8.14
C SER A 69 -12.88 -14.84 7.81
N GLU A 70 -13.28 -14.35 6.64
CA GLU A 70 -14.67 -14.38 6.19
C GLU A 70 -15.18 -15.80 5.95
N MET A 71 -14.37 -16.67 5.32
CA MET A 71 -14.69 -18.09 5.19
C MET A 71 -14.86 -18.74 6.57
N THR A 72 -14.01 -18.40 7.55
CA THR A 72 -14.18 -18.91 8.92
C THR A 72 -15.44 -18.38 9.61
N ILE A 73 -15.87 -17.15 9.31
CA ILE A 73 -17.13 -16.60 9.83
C ILE A 73 -18.33 -17.36 9.23
N GLN A 74 -18.35 -17.61 7.92
CA GLN A 74 -19.42 -18.38 7.28
C GLN A 74 -19.48 -19.83 7.79
N GLU A 75 -18.34 -20.52 7.87
CA GLU A 75 -18.27 -21.87 8.46
C GLU A 75 -18.72 -21.87 9.92
N SER A 76 -18.33 -20.84 10.68
CA SER A 76 -18.77 -20.71 12.06
C SER A 76 -20.28 -20.44 12.15
N ALA A 77 -20.88 -19.72 11.20
CA ALA A 77 -22.32 -19.48 11.18
C ALA A 77 -23.11 -20.78 10.92
N LEU A 78 -22.61 -21.65 10.05
CA LEU A 78 -23.18 -22.99 9.87
C LEU A 78 -23.04 -23.85 11.13
N LYS A 79 -21.86 -23.81 11.76
CA LYS A 79 -21.64 -24.50 13.06
C LYS A 79 -22.51 -23.93 14.17
N LEU A 80 -22.83 -22.63 14.14
CA LEU A 80 -23.64 -21.96 15.14
C LEU A 80 -25.06 -22.51 15.13
N TYR A 81 -25.64 -22.66 13.94
CA TYR A 81 -26.95 -23.29 13.75
C TYR A 81 -27.02 -24.66 14.42
N GLN A 82 -26.06 -25.54 14.09
CA GLN A 82 -26.00 -26.88 14.67
C GLN A 82 -25.80 -26.84 16.19
N THR A 83 -24.87 -26.01 16.65
CA THR A 83 -24.52 -25.92 18.07
C THR A 83 -25.67 -25.40 18.92
N LEU A 84 -26.44 -24.43 18.43
CA LEU A 84 -27.61 -23.90 19.12
C LEU A 84 -28.73 -24.94 19.22
N CYS A 85 -28.91 -25.81 18.21
CA CYS A 85 -29.88 -26.91 18.26
C CYS A 85 -29.54 -27.92 19.37
N GLU A 86 -28.26 -28.08 19.68
CA GLU A 86 -27.77 -29.00 20.72
C GLU A 86 -27.84 -28.40 22.14
N VAL A 87 -28.18 -27.10 22.28
CA VAL A 87 -28.31 -26.46 23.59
C VAL A 87 -29.63 -26.87 24.24
N GLU A 88 -29.54 -27.81 25.17
CA GLU A 88 -30.69 -28.26 25.97
C GLU A 88 -31.35 -27.09 26.72
N GLY A 89 -32.69 -27.03 26.67
CA GLY A 89 -33.47 -25.98 27.35
C GLY A 89 -33.46 -24.60 26.68
N LEU A 90 -32.91 -24.49 25.47
CA LEU A 90 -33.07 -23.31 24.63
C LEU A 90 -34.44 -23.35 23.93
N THR A 91 -35.24 -22.31 24.13
CA THR A 91 -36.56 -22.19 23.49
C THR A 91 -36.41 -21.74 22.04
N GLU A 92 -37.37 -22.09 21.19
CA GLU A 92 -37.32 -21.81 19.75
C GLU A 92 -37.24 -20.30 19.44
N ASP A 93 -37.92 -19.45 20.22
CA ASP A 93 -37.83 -17.99 20.09
C ASP A 93 -36.40 -17.47 20.37
N LYS A 94 -35.78 -17.96 21.44
CA LYS A 94 -34.40 -17.60 21.80
C LYS A 94 -33.40 -18.17 20.82
N TYR A 95 -33.69 -19.33 20.24
CA TYR A 95 -32.88 -19.94 19.19
C TYR A 95 -32.77 -19.04 17.96
N TYR A 96 -33.90 -18.62 17.38
CA TYR A 96 -33.86 -17.72 16.22
C TYR A 96 -33.31 -16.33 16.57
N HIS A 97 -33.62 -15.84 17.77
CA HIS A 97 -33.05 -14.58 18.22
C HIS A 97 -31.52 -14.66 18.35
N ALA A 98 -30.98 -15.75 18.90
CA ALA A 98 -29.54 -15.99 19.00
C ALA A 98 -28.89 -16.15 17.62
N LEU A 99 -29.55 -16.86 16.70
CA LEU A 99 -29.09 -16.99 15.32
C LEU A 99 -29.00 -15.65 14.59
N SER A 100 -29.93 -14.73 14.85
CA SER A 100 -29.86 -13.38 14.27
C SER A 100 -28.78 -12.52 14.91
N LYS A 101 -28.54 -12.65 16.21
CA LYS A 101 -27.74 -11.69 17.00
C LYS A 101 -26.26 -12.09 17.11
N ILE A 102 -25.95 -13.38 17.29
CA ILE A 102 -24.57 -13.85 17.52
C ILE A 102 -23.64 -13.58 16.31
N PRO A 103 -24.06 -13.79 15.03
CA PRO A 103 -23.20 -13.51 13.88
C PRO A 103 -22.77 -12.05 13.75
N ASP A 104 -23.59 -11.10 14.22
CA ASP A 104 -23.27 -9.66 14.25
C ASP A 104 -22.17 -9.31 15.28
N HIS A 105 -21.84 -10.27 16.15
CA HIS A 105 -20.88 -10.11 17.24
C HIS A 105 -19.82 -11.22 17.19
N PRO A 106 -18.84 -11.15 16.26
CA PRO A 106 -17.88 -12.23 16.00
C PRO A 106 -17.06 -12.63 17.24
N THR A 107 -16.70 -11.68 18.11
CA THR A 107 -16.04 -12.00 19.39
C THR A 107 -16.93 -12.84 20.31
N GLN A 108 -18.22 -12.54 20.36
CA GLN A 108 -19.18 -13.27 21.19
C GLN A 108 -19.45 -14.67 20.62
N MET A 109 -19.46 -14.79 19.30
CA MET A 109 -19.51 -16.07 18.60
C MET A 109 -18.31 -16.97 18.96
N LEU A 110 -17.09 -16.41 19.02
CA LEU A 110 -15.91 -17.15 19.47
C LEU A 110 -16.00 -17.58 20.94
N ILE A 111 -16.48 -16.69 21.82
CA ILE A 111 -16.71 -17.02 23.24
C ILE A 111 -17.71 -18.17 23.34
N PHE A 112 -18.85 -18.08 22.65
CA PHE A 112 -19.89 -19.10 22.63
C PHE A 112 -19.34 -20.49 22.25
N PHE A 113 -18.56 -20.58 21.17
CA PHE A 113 -17.95 -21.86 20.77
C PHE A 113 -16.94 -22.41 21.76
N SER A 114 -16.24 -21.52 22.47
CA SER A 114 -15.24 -21.88 23.48
C SER A 114 -15.85 -22.38 24.79
N LEU A 115 -17.15 -22.12 25.03
CA LEU A 115 -17.83 -22.55 26.25
C LEU A 115 -18.13 -24.06 26.24
N PRO A 116 -18.04 -24.73 27.40
CA PRO A 116 -18.56 -26.08 27.55
C PRO A 116 -20.08 -26.09 27.37
N SER A 117 -20.63 -27.19 26.86
CA SER A 117 -22.05 -27.30 26.51
C SER A 117 -22.99 -26.85 27.65
N SER A 118 -22.67 -27.23 28.89
CA SER A 118 -23.45 -26.87 30.10
C SER A 118 -23.54 -25.36 30.37
N ALA A 119 -22.57 -24.56 29.90
CA ALA A 119 -22.54 -23.11 30.11
C ALA A 119 -23.22 -22.33 28.96
N ARG A 120 -23.47 -22.97 27.82
CA ARG A 120 -23.96 -22.29 26.60
C ARG A 120 -25.36 -21.73 26.77
N LEU A 121 -26.26 -22.45 27.45
CA LEU A 121 -27.64 -21.98 27.68
C LEU A 121 -27.66 -20.68 28.51
N GLU A 122 -26.94 -20.66 29.62
CA GLU A 122 -26.88 -19.49 30.50
C GLU A 122 -26.21 -18.31 29.81
N TRP A 123 -25.17 -18.57 29.01
CA TRP A 123 -24.55 -17.53 28.21
C TRP A 123 -25.53 -16.93 27.18
N VAL A 124 -26.27 -17.75 26.43
CA VAL A 124 -27.26 -17.27 25.46
C VAL A 124 -28.31 -16.41 26.17
N ARG A 125 -28.79 -16.83 27.35
CA ARG A 125 -29.77 -16.07 28.13
C ARG A 125 -29.28 -14.69 28.59
N ARG A 126 -27.98 -14.53 28.84
CA ARG A 126 -27.38 -13.25 29.24
C ARG A 126 -27.01 -12.37 28.06
N PHE A 127 -26.72 -12.99 26.92
CA PHE A 127 -26.28 -12.32 25.72
C PHE A 127 -27.45 -11.73 24.92
N LEU A 128 -28.56 -12.46 24.86
CA LEU A 128 -29.81 -12.02 24.26
C LEU A 128 -30.43 -10.87 25.05
#